data_AF-A0A3A6P4W5-F1
#
_entry.id   AF-A0A3A6P4W5-F1
#
_cell.length_a   1.000
_cell.length_b   1.000
_cell.length_c   1.000
_cell.angle_alpha   90.00
_cell.angle_beta   90.00
_cell.angle_gamma   90.00
#
_symmetry.space_group_name_H-M   'P 1'
#
loop_
_entity.id
_entity.type
_entity.pdbx_description
1 polymer ?
#
loop_
_entity_poly.entity_id
_entity_poly.type
_entity_poly.pdbx_seq_one_letter_code
_entity_poly.pdbx_strand_id
1 'polypeptide(L)' 'YTIAIVTHNMQQAARCSDCTAYLYLGELVEFGKTDQIFLRPAKKETQDYITGRFG' A
#
# COMPACT_ATOMS: atom_id res chain seq x y z
N TYR A 1 16.30 9.21 -11.64
CA TYR A 1 16.52 9.03 -10.19
C TYR A 1 15.40 8.17 -9.66
N THR A 2 15.68 7.29 -8.70
CA THR A 2 14.68 6.39 -8.10
C THR A 2 14.66 6.64 -6.60
N ILE A 3 13.48 6.80 -6.02
CA ILE A 3 13.29 7.05 -4.59
C ILE A 3 12.44 5.91 -4.02
N ALA A 4 12.89 5.34 -2.92
CA ALA A 4 12.12 4.37 -2.14
C ALA A 4 11.86 4.95 -0.75
N ILE A 5 10.60 4.93 -0.32
CA ILE A 5 10.16 5.47 0.98
C ILE A 5 9.38 4.38 1.69
N VAL A 6 9.71 4.15 2.97
CA VAL A 6 8.93 3.30 3.87
C VAL A 6 8.16 4.23 4.81
N THR A 7 6.83 4.10 4.83
CA THR A 7 5.97 4.97 5.64
C THR A 7 4.70 4.24 6.07
N HIS A 8 4.19 4.60 7.24
CA HIS A 8 2.85 4.23 7.71
C HIS A 8 1.78 5.29 7.39
N ASN A 9 2.19 6.44 6.84
CA ASN A 9 1.26 7.49 6.42
C ASN A 9 0.68 7.15 5.05
N MET A 10 -0.47 6.49 5.06
CA MET A 10 -1.17 6.02 3.87
C MET A 10 -1.62 7.17 2.96
N GLN A 11 -2.01 8.31 3.53
CA GLN A 11 -2.40 9.49 2.74
C GLN A 11 -1.22 10.12 1.99
N GLN A 12 -0.02 10.03 2.56
CA GLN A 12 1.20 10.48 1.89
C GLN A 12 1.61 9.48 0.79
N ALA A 13 1.61 8.18 1.11
CA ALA A 13 1.92 7.13 0.14
C ALA A 13 0.98 7.18 -1.08
N ALA A 14 -0.31 7.39 -0.87
CA ALA A 14 -1.30 7.51 -1.95
C ALA A 14 -1.07 8.74 -2.85
N ARG A 15 -0.46 9.82 -2.34
CA ARG A 15 -0.23 11.06 -3.11
C ARG A 15 1.13 11.16 -3.76
N CYS A 16 2.16 10.59 -3.15
CA CYS A 16 3.55 10.83 -3.52
C CYS A 16 4.20 9.66 -4.26
N SER A 17 3.58 8.48 -4.28
CA SER A 17 4.17 7.28 -4.87
C SER A 17 3.58 6.99 -6.25
N ASP A 18 4.42 6.56 -7.18
CA ASP A 18 3.99 5.97 -8.45
C ASP A 18 3.55 4.50 -8.27
N CYS A 19 4.26 3.79 -7.40
CA CYS A 19 4.03 2.38 -7.07
C CYS A 19 3.98 2.20 -5.55
N THR A 20 3.17 1.27 -5.09
CA THR A 20 3.02 0.94 -3.67
C THR A 20 3.21 -0.55 -3.45
N ALA A 21 3.98 -0.88 -2.41
CA ALA A 21 4.17 -2.23 -1.90
C ALA A 21 3.54 -2.32 -0.50
N TYR A 22 2.67 -3.28 -0.28
CA TYR A 22 2.17 -3.63 1.04
C TYR A 22 2.94 -4.84 1.55
N LEU A 23 3.63 -4.65 2.68
CA LEU A 23 4.32 -5.71 3.39
C LEU A 23 3.60 -6.03 4.70
N TYR A 24 3.49 -7.31 5.00
CA TYR A 24 2.92 -7.79 6.27
C TYR A 24 3.76 -8.97 6.78
N LEU A 25 4.22 -8.88 8.03
CA LEU A 25 5.04 -9.90 8.69
C LEU A 25 6.27 -10.38 7.89
N GLY A 26 6.88 -9.48 7.13
CA GLY A 26 8.07 -9.79 6.31
C GLY A 26 7.75 -10.33 4.92
N GLU A 27 6.47 -10.52 4.57
CA GLU A 27 6.05 -10.94 3.24
C GLU A 27 5.54 -9.76 2.41
N LEU A 28 5.85 -9.76 1.11
CA LEU A 28 5.26 -8.83 0.14
C LEU A 28 3.88 -9.36 -0.26
N VAL A 29 2.84 -8.80 0.35
CA VAL A 29 1.46 -9.25 0.16
C VAL A 29 0.89 -8.73 -1.16
N GLU A 30 1.15 -7.46 -1.49
CA GLU A 30 0.68 -6.86 -2.74
C GLU A 30 1.64 -5.76 -3.23
N PHE A 31 1.86 -5.68 -4.54
CA PHE A 31 2.64 -4.63 -5.19
C PHE A 31 1.97 -4.21 -6.50
N GLY A 32 1.90 -2.91 -6.76
CA GLY A 32 1.30 -2.40 -7.99
C GLY A 32 1.29 -0.89 -8.07
N LYS A 33 0.55 -0.35 -9.05
CA LYS A 33 0.31 1.09 -9.16
C LYS A 33 -0.41 1.58 -7.92
N THR A 34 0.00 2.74 -7.42
CA THR A 34 -0.57 3.33 -6.19
C THR A 34 -2.10 3.42 -6.25
N ASP A 35 -2.66 3.93 -7.35
CA ASP A 35 -4.12 4.02 -7.53
C ASP A 35 -4.82 2.65 -7.44
N GLN A 36 -4.22 1.59 -7.98
CA GLN A 36 -4.77 0.24 -7.89
C GLN A 36 -4.78 -0.22 -6.43
N ILE A 37 -3.64 -0.12 -5.74
CA ILE A 37 -3.50 -0.57 -4.35
C ILE A 37 -4.48 0.16 -3.42
N PHE A 38 -4.66 1.46 -3.60
CA PHE A 38 -5.52 2.27 -2.72
C PHE A 38 -7.00 2.26 -3.07
N LEU A 39 -7.38 2.13 -4.36
CA LEU A 39 -8.79 2.21 -4.78
C LEU A 39 -9.41 0.84 -5.04
N ARG A 40 -8.64 -0.11 -5.55
CA ARG A 40 -9.09 -1.44 -5.97
C ARG A 40 -8.02 -2.50 -5.68
N PRO A 41 -7.64 -2.70 -4.41
CA PRO A 41 -6.67 -3.74 -4.04
C PRO A 41 -7.18 -5.11 -4.48
N ALA A 42 -6.25 -5.95 -4.94
CA ALA A 42 -6.57 -7.33 -5.34
C ALA A 42 -6.63 -8.28 -4.13
N LYS A 43 -5.94 -7.93 -3.02
CA LYS A 43 -5.92 -8.71 -1.79
C LYS A 43 -6.85 -8.11 -0.75
N LYS A 44 -7.63 -8.98 -0.09
CA LYS A 44 -8.52 -8.61 1.00
C LYS A 44 -7.73 -8.02 2.18
N GLU A 45 -6.57 -8.58 2.51
CA GLU A 45 -5.69 -8.10 3.58
C GLU A 45 -5.22 -6.64 3.33
N THR A 46 -4.89 -6.32 2.08
CA THR A 46 -4.52 -4.95 1.67
C THR A 46 -5.70 -4.00 1.79
N GLN A 47 -6.90 -4.43 1.38
CA GLN A 47 -8.12 -3.64 1.55
C GLN A 47 -8.44 -3.37 3.02
N ASP A 48 -8.38 -4.39 3.86
CA ASP A 48 -8.67 -4.27 5.29
C ASP A 48 -7.67 -3.31 5.96
N TYR A 49 -6.39 -3.33 5.52
CA TYR A 49 -5.33 -2.47 6.06
C TYR A 49 -5.55 -1.00 5.70
N ILE A 50 -5.83 -0.73 4.42
CA ILE A 50 -6.02 0.62 3.91
C ILE A 50 -7.30 1.26 4.46
N THR A 51 -8.35 0.46 4.64
CA THR A 51 -9.64 0.94 5.18
C THR A 51 -9.66 1.04 6.70
N GLY A 52 -8.59 0.62 7.39
CA GLY A 52 -8.50 0.66 8.84
C GLY A 52 -9.40 -0.35 9.55
N ARG A 53 -9.76 -1.45 8.86
CA ARG A 53 -10.50 -2.58 9.46
C ARG A 53 -9.59 -3.53 10.26
N PHE A 54 -8.31 -3.21 10.39
CA PHE A 54 -7.41 -3.91 11.29
C PHE A 54 -7.70 -3.50 12.75
N GLY A 55 -8.35 -4.43 13.46
CA GLY A 55 -8.51 -4.48 14.90
C GLY A 55 -8.44 -5.93 15.34
#